data_AF-A0A2W4RH59-F1
#
_entry.id   AF-A0A2W4RH59-F1
#
_cell.length_a   1.000
_cell.length_b   1.000
_cell.length_c   1.000
_cell.angle_alpha   90.00
_cell.angle_beta   90.00
_cell.angle_gamma   90.00
#
_symmetry.space_group_name_H-M   'P 1'
#
loop_
_entity.id
_entity.type
_entity.pdbx_description
1 polymer ?
#
loop_
_entity_poly.entity_id
_entity_poly.type
_entity_poly.pdbx_seq_one_letter_code
_entity_poly.pdbx_strand_id
1 'polypeptide(L)'
;MLGFFKSYDEEYLELYEYLTKEWEMKAEYAKPFLNAYKKDIGEKLFEGKKRMAILENSSDPEARLISIANSGQEYDFALVGQAYQAYMVDLRRGHHVGTPVEKTIWAILANRSDLVDTVDRALGKWIFEKYNEKFPGLFKEVFNF
;
A
#
# COMPACT_ATOMS: atom_id res chain seq x y z
N MET A 1 4.49 -31.63 11.05
CA MET A 1 4.89 -30.64 10.05
C MET A 1 5.22 -29.35 10.77
N LEU A 2 6.50 -29.02 10.91
CA LEU A 2 6.95 -27.73 11.44
C LEU A 2 6.85 -26.72 10.31
N GLY A 3 5.74 -25.97 10.26
CA GLY A 3 5.58 -24.87 9.33
C GLY A 3 6.53 -23.75 9.73
N PHE A 4 7.55 -23.50 8.91
CA PHE A 4 8.37 -22.31 9.03
C PHE A 4 7.46 -21.10 8.80
N PHE A 5 7.09 -20.40 9.88
CA PHE A 5 6.45 -19.10 9.76
C PHE A 5 7.49 -18.14 9.19
N LYS A 6 7.33 -17.72 7.94
CA LYS A 6 8.12 -16.64 7.36
C LYS A 6 7.89 -15.38 8.21
N SER A 7 8.97 -14.78 8.73
CA SER A 7 8.88 -13.43 9.27
C SER A 7 8.83 -12.46 8.10
N TYR A 8 7.94 -11.48 8.19
CA TYR A 8 7.81 -10.40 7.21
C TYR A 8 8.56 -9.14 7.66
N ASP A 9 9.71 -9.34 8.32
CA ASP A 9 10.50 -8.25 8.89
C ASP A 9 11.24 -7.47 7.81
N GLU A 10 11.75 -8.18 6.79
CA GLU A 10 12.40 -7.56 5.63
C GLU A 10 11.39 -6.73 4.85
N GLU A 11 10.25 -7.31 4.47
CA GLU A 11 9.20 -6.58 3.75
C GLU A 11 8.65 -5.41 4.57
N TYR A 12 8.54 -5.54 5.89
CA TYR A 12 8.18 -4.43 6.76
C TYR A 12 9.18 -3.28 6.67
N LEU A 13 10.49 -3.57 6.77
CA LEU A 13 11.52 -2.54 6.73
C LEU A 13 11.54 -1.83 5.39
N GLU A 14 11.42 -2.59 4.30
CA GLU A 14 11.38 -2.01 2.97
C GLU A 14 10.16 -1.14 2.74
N LEU A 15 8.96 -1.59 3.13
CA LEU A 15 7.75 -0.78 3.03
C LEU A 15 7.84 0.46 3.91
N TYR A 16 8.48 0.36 5.06
CA TYR A 16 8.72 1.50 5.94
C TYR A 16 9.66 2.52 5.29
N GLU A 17 10.76 2.07 4.69
CA GLU A 17 11.66 2.94 3.95
C GLU A 17 10.95 3.57 2.74
N TYR A 18 10.20 2.79 1.97
CA TYR A 18 9.45 3.27 0.82
C TYR A 18 8.42 4.33 1.22
N LEU A 19 7.61 4.07 2.25
CA LEU A 19 6.63 5.04 2.76
C LEU A 19 7.30 6.32 3.27
N THR A 20 8.41 6.22 4.00
CA THR A 20 9.00 7.38 4.67
C THR A 20 9.96 8.19 3.81
N LYS A 21 10.62 7.56 2.83
CA LYS A 21 11.59 8.21 1.94
C LYS A 21 11.00 8.56 0.58
N GLU A 22 10.34 7.61 -0.08
CA GLU A 22 9.79 7.82 -1.43
C GLU A 22 8.45 8.55 -1.38
N TRP A 23 7.56 8.14 -0.49
CA TRP A 23 6.27 8.79 -0.30
C TRP A 23 6.31 9.91 0.75
N GLU A 24 7.45 10.16 1.38
CA GLU A 24 7.64 11.18 2.42
C GLU A 24 6.59 11.15 3.57
N MET A 25 6.02 9.97 3.86
CA MET A 25 5.06 9.78 4.94
C MET A 25 5.75 9.94 6.30
N LYS A 26 5.14 10.68 7.21
CA LYS A 26 5.67 10.81 8.57
C LYS A 26 5.63 9.47 9.28
N ALA A 27 6.70 9.18 10.03
CA ALA A 27 6.86 7.90 10.72
C ALA A 27 5.72 7.57 11.70
N GLU A 28 5.08 8.59 12.28
CA GLU A 28 3.92 8.45 13.18
C GLU A 28 2.66 7.89 12.49
N TYR A 29 2.57 7.97 11.16
CA TYR A 29 1.50 7.36 10.36
C TYR A 29 1.93 6.05 9.70
N ALA A 30 3.18 5.99 9.21
CA ALA A 30 3.72 4.79 8.57
C ALA A 30 3.82 3.61 9.55
N LYS A 31 4.39 3.81 10.75
CA LYS A 31 4.62 2.72 11.72
C LYS A 31 3.32 2.08 12.20
N PRO A 32 2.28 2.82 12.65
CA PRO A 32 1.05 2.19 13.12
C PRO A 32 0.36 1.36 12.04
N PHE A 33 0.31 1.87 10.80
CA PHE A 33 -0.28 1.14 9.68
C PHE A 33 0.47 -0.14 9.37
N LEU A 34 1.81 -0.08 9.22
CA LEU A 34 2.62 -1.26 8.95
C LEU A 34 2.59 -2.27 10.11
N ASN A 35 2.54 -1.81 11.36
CA ASN A 35 2.42 -2.70 12.51
C ASN A 35 1.06 -3.39 12.58
N ALA A 36 -0.03 -2.67 12.26
CA ALA A 36 -1.38 -3.23 12.24
C ALA A 36 -1.53 -4.35 11.20
N TYR A 37 -0.85 -4.22 10.06
CA TYR A 37 -1.02 -5.10 8.90
C TYR A 37 0.24 -5.87 8.49
N LYS A 38 1.25 -5.94 9.36
CA LYS A 38 2.61 -6.42 9.04
C LYS A 38 2.64 -7.71 8.23
N LYS A 39 1.88 -8.71 8.67
CA LYS A 39 1.84 -10.02 8.02
C LYS A 39 1.23 -9.92 6.62
N ASP A 40 0.02 -9.35 6.54
CA ASP A 40 -0.76 -9.33 5.30
C ASP A 40 -0.07 -8.47 4.23
N ILE A 41 0.49 -7.33 4.63
CA ILE A 41 1.18 -6.43 3.70
C ILE A 41 2.53 -7.00 3.25
N GLY A 42 3.26 -7.66 4.16
CA GLY A 42 4.49 -8.35 3.82
C GLY A 42 4.27 -9.48 2.83
N GLU A 43 3.18 -10.24 2.98
CA GLU A 43 2.80 -11.29 2.02
C GLU A 43 2.51 -10.71 0.64
N LYS A 44 1.77 -9.58 0.57
CA LYS A 44 1.49 -8.90 -0.70
C LYS A 44 2.77 -8.42 -1.39
N LEU A 45 3.69 -7.78 -0.65
CA LEU A 45 4.96 -7.32 -1.22
C LEU A 45 5.81 -8.50 -1.70
N PHE A 46 5.92 -9.56 -0.89
CA PHE A 46 6.69 -10.75 -1.26
C PHE A 46 6.18 -11.38 -2.56
N GLU A 47 4.86 -11.59 -2.67
CA GLU A 47 4.27 -12.15 -3.89
C GLU A 47 4.40 -11.19 -5.08
N GLY A 48 4.33 -9.88 -4.85
CA GLY A 48 4.62 -8.85 -5.86
C GLY A 48 6.04 -8.98 -6.43
N LYS A 49 7.04 -8.96 -5.55
CA LYS A 49 8.45 -9.13 -5.91
C LYS A 49 8.71 -10.45 -6.63
N LYS A 50 8.12 -11.54 -6.15
CA LYS A 50 8.24 -12.85 -6.79
C LYS A 50 7.71 -12.85 -8.22
N ARG A 51 6.56 -12.20 -8.47
CA ARG A 51 6.02 -12.05 -9.83
C ARG A 51 6.98 -11.24 -10.73
N MET A 52 7.52 -10.14 -10.22
CA MET A 52 8.49 -9.33 -10.97
C MET A 52 9.77 -10.11 -11.29
N ALA A 53 10.31 -10.85 -10.33
CA ALA A 53 11.48 -11.70 -10.56
C ALA A 53 11.21 -12.80 -11.61
N ILE A 54 10.00 -13.36 -11.68
CA ILE A 54 9.63 -14.33 -12.72
C ILE A 54 9.63 -13.66 -14.11
N LEU A 55 9.08 -12.45 -14.22
CA LEU A 55 9.04 -11.69 -15.48
C LEU A 55 10.44 -11.27 -15.94
N GLU A 56 11.28 -10.80 -15.01
CA GLU A 56 12.67 -10.41 -15.28
C GLU A 56 13.52 -11.57 -15.81
N ASN A 57 13.33 -12.77 -15.24
CA ASN A 57 14.06 -13.97 -15.63
C ASN A 57 13.41 -14.73 -16.81
N SER A 58 12.36 -14.17 -17.43
CA SER A 58 11.68 -14.80 -18.56
C SER A 58 12.58 -14.85 -19.81
N SER A 59 12.43 -15.92 -20.60
CA SER A 59 13.05 -16.01 -21.93
C SER A 59 12.36 -15.10 -22.95
N ASP A 60 11.11 -14.70 -22.69
CA ASP A 60 10.33 -13.78 -23.50
C ASP A 60 10.79 -12.33 -23.30
N PRO A 61 11.26 -11.64 -24.37
CA PRO A 61 11.64 -10.24 -24.31
C PRO A 61 10.51 -9.29 -23.86
N GLU A 62 9.25 -9.58 -24.20
CA GLU A 62 8.12 -8.73 -23.83
C GLU A 62 7.87 -8.79 -22.31
N ALA A 63 7.88 -9.99 -21.73
CA ALA A 63 7.80 -10.18 -20.28
C ALA A 63 8.92 -9.43 -19.52
N ARG A 64 10.16 -9.44 -20.03
CA ARG A 64 11.26 -8.68 -19.41
C ARG A 64 11.04 -7.17 -19.49
N LEU A 65 10.54 -6.66 -20.61
CA LEU A 65 10.22 -5.24 -20.76
C LEU A 65 9.11 -4.81 -19.79
N ILE A 66 8.08 -5.64 -19.59
CA ILE A 66 7.03 -5.40 -18.59
C ILE A 66 7.64 -5.31 -17.19
N SER A 67 8.59 -6.20 -16.85
CA SER A 67 9.27 -6.16 -15.55
C SER A 67 10.01 -4.84 -15.32
N ILE A 68 10.74 -4.37 -16.32
CA ILE A 68 11.49 -3.11 -16.25
C ILE A 68 10.54 -1.91 -16.14
N ALA A 69 9.49 -1.88 -16.97
CA ALA A 69 8.54 -0.77 -17.03
C ALA A 69 7.73 -0.60 -15.73
N ASN A 70 7.54 -1.69 -14.97
CA ASN A 70 6.76 -1.70 -13.73
C ASN A 70 7.62 -1.92 -12.47
N SER A 71 8.95 -1.78 -12.57
CA SER A 71 9.84 -1.90 -11.42
C SER A 71 9.44 -0.91 -10.32
N GLY A 72 9.29 -1.39 -9.09
CA GLY A 72 8.88 -0.58 -7.94
C GLY A 72 7.35 -0.49 -7.74
N GLN A 73 6.52 -0.88 -8.72
CA GLN A 73 5.07 -0.88 -8.54
C GLN A 73 4.60 -1.93 -7.53
N GLU A 74 5.38 -2.96 -7.25
CA GLU A 74 5.04 -3.98 -6.24
C GLU A 74 4.84 -3.38 -4.85
N TYR A 75 5.55 -2.30 -4.52
CA TYR A 75 5.38 -1.55 -3.27
C TYR A 75 4.03 -0.83 -3.24
N ASP A 76 3.73 -0.09 -4.31
CA ASP A 76 2.45 0.61 -4.47
C ASP A 76 1.26 -0.36 -4.40
N PHE A 77 1.33 -1.48 -5.11
CA PHE A 77 0.28 -2.49 -5.10
C PHE A 77 0.11 -3.13 -3.73
N ALA A 78 1.20 -3.41 -3.01
CA ALA A 78 1.11 -3.94 -1.65
C ALA A 78 0.43 -2.95 -0.69
N LEU A 79 0.85 -1.67 -0.73
CA LEU A 79 0.31 -0.60 0.11
C LEU A 79 -1.16 -0.31 -0.22
N VAL A 80 -1.50 -0.07 -1.48
CA VAL A 80 -2.87 0.23 -1.92
C VAL A 80 -3.78 -0.98 -1.71
N GLY A 81 -3.31 -2.17 -2.06
CA GLY A 81 -4.07 -3.41 -1.85
C GLY A 81 -4.39 -3.64 -0.37
N GLN A 82 -3.43 -3.40 0.53
CA GLN A 82 -3.67 -3.49 1.96
C GLN A 82 -4.59 -2.38 2.47
N ALA A 83 -4.39 -1.13 2.05
CA ALA A 83 -5.22 -0.01 2.46
C ALA A 83 -6.68 -0.20 2.01
N TYR A 84 -6.90 -0.72 0.80
CA TYR A 84 -8.25 -1.02 0.30
C TYR A 84 -8.91 -2.13 1.11
N GLN A 85 -8.18 -3.21 1.40
CA GLN A 85 -8.67 -4.29 2.25
C GLN A 85 -9.02 -3.79 3.67
N ALA A 86 -8.16 -2.97 4.26
CA ALA A 86 -8.37 -2.35 5.56
C ALA A 86 -9.59 -1.41 5.56
N TYR A 87 -9.80 -0.62 4.50
CA TYR A 87 -11.03 0.16 4.34
C TYR A 87 -12.27 -0.74 4.35
N MET A 88 -12.25 -1.82 3.56
CA MET A 88 -13.40 -2.69 3.37
C MET A 88 -13.76 -3.51 4.61
N VAL A 89 -12.75 -3.98 5.34
CA VAL A 89 -12.92 -4.94 6.43
C VAL A 89 -12.87 -4.29 7.81
N ASP A 90 -12.08 -3.24 8.00
CA ASP A 90 -11.85 -2.60 9.30
C ASP A 90 -12.58 -1.27 9.42
N LEU A 91 -12.26 -0.29 8.57
CA LEU A 91 -12.83 1.07 8.71
C LEU A 91 -14.35 1.06 8.57
N ARG A 92 -14.89 0.34 7.59
CA ARG A 92 -16.34 0.19 7.40
C ARG A 92 -17.06 -0.46 8.59
N ARG A 93 -16.33 -1.15 9.47
CA ARG A 93 -16.85 -1.78 10.69
C ARG A 93 -16.55 -0.98 11.95
N GLY A 94 -15.95 0.20 11.81
CA GLY A 94 -15.62 1.09 12.93
C GLY A 94 -14.29 0.78 13.62
N HIS A 95 -13.48 -0.15 13.10
CA HIS A 95 -12.14 -0.39 13.61
C HIS A 95 -11.18 0.71 13.15
N HIS A 96 -10.18 1.04 13.97
CA HIS A 96 -9.16 2.07 13.70
C HIS A 96 -9.69 3.50 13.46
N VAL A 97 -11.00 3.75 13.58
CA VAL A 97 -11.58 5.08 13.45
C VAL A 97 -11.04 6.02 14.53
N GLY A 98 -10.65 7.23 14.14
CA GLY A 98 -10.02 8.24 14.99
C GLY A 98 -8.55 7.97 15.30
N THR A 99 -7.90 7.02 14.61
CA THR A 99 -6.50 6.66 14.87
C THR A 99 -5.58 7.03 13.70
N PRO A 100 -4.24 7.06 13.91
CA PRO A 100 -3.30 7.24 12.81
C PRO A 100 -3.46 6.20 11.70
N VAL A 101 -3.89 4.97 12.00
CA VAL A 101 -4.11 3.93 11.00
C VAL A 101 -5.21 4.30 10.01
N GLU A 102 -6.32 4.90 10.48
CA GLU A 102 -7.37 5.39 9.58
C GLU A 102 -6.84 6.47 8.64
N LYS A 103 -6.10 7.45 9.18
CA LYS A 103 -5.51 8.52 8.39
C LYS A 103 -4.56 7.98 7.33
N THR A 104 -3.73 7.00 7.69
CA THR A 104 -2.82 6.35 6.74
C THR A 104 -3.58 5.61 5.64
N ILE A 105 -4.65 4.86 5.97
CA ILE A 105 -5.47 4.16 4.98
C ILE A 105 -6.03 5.15 3.95
N TRP A 106 -6.66 6.24 4.41
CA TRP A 106 -7.22 7.24 3.52
C TRP A 106 -6.15 7.97 2.71
N ALA A 107 -5.00 8.27 3.32
CA ALA A 107 -3.90 8.93 2.64
C ALA A 107 -3.32 8.06 1.51
N ILE A 108 -3.13 6.76 1.75
CA ILE A 108 -2.67 5.80 0.73
C ILE A 108 -3.68 5.71 -0.42
N LEU A 109 -4.96 5.52 -0.11
CA LEU A 109 -6.00 5.38 -1.13
C LEU A 109 -6.19 6.66 -1.96
N ALA A 110 -6.05 7.84 -1.34
CA ALA A 110 -6.15 9.10 -2.05
C ALA A 110 -4.90 9.39 -2.90
N ASN A 111 -3.70 9.10 -2.38
CA ASN A 111 -2.44 9.33 -3.09
C ASN A 111 -2.34 8.50 -4.37
N ARG A 112 -2.90 7.27 -4.36
CA ARG A 112 -2.92 6.36 -5.51
C ARG A 112 -4.34 5.96 -5.91
N SER A 113 -5.22 6.96 -6.01
CA SER A 113 -6.60 6.75 -6.47
C SER A 113 -6.70 6.17 -7.88
N ASP A 114 -5.67 6.36 -8.71
CA ASP A 114 -5.49 5.69 -10.00
C ASP A 114 -5.48 4.16 -9.87
N LEU A 115 -4.74 3.63 -8.88
CA LEU A 115 -4.70 2.19 -8.62
C LEU A 115 -6.01 1.69 -8.00
N VAL A 116 -6.65 2.50 -7.16
CA VAL A 116 -7.97 2.16 -6.60
C VAL A 116 -9.01 2.05 -7.73
N ASP A 117 -8.98 2.97 -8.71
CA ASP A 117 -9.91 2.99 -9.85
C ASP A 117 -9.85 1.70 -10.69
N THR A 118 -8.70 1.04 -10.74
CA THR A 118 -8.54 -0.25 -11.43
C THR A 118 -9.30 -1.40 -10.77
N VAL A 119 -9.54 -1.32 -9.45
CA VAL A 119 -10.18 -2.38 -8.64
C VAL A 119 -11.63 -2.02 -8.30
N ASP A 120 -11.86 -0.78 -7.90
CA ASP A 120 -13.16 -0.22 -7.55
C ASP A 120 -13.26 1.22 -8.10
N ARG A 121 -13.77 1.31 -9.33
CA ARG A 121 -13.95 2.59 -10.03
C ARG A 121 -14.83 3.58 -9.27
N ALA A 122 -15.86 3.09 -8.60
CA ALA A 122 -16.78 3.98 -7.89
C ALA A 122 -16.09 4.61 -6.67
N LEU A 123 -15.35 3.79 -5.91
CA LEU A 123 -14.56 4.27 -4.78
C LEU A 123 -13.41 5.18 -5.24
N GLY A 124 -12.63 4.78 -6.24
CA GLY A 124 -11.51 5.57 -6.77
C GLY A 124 -11.96 6.96 -7.20
N LYS A 125 -13.04 7.04 -7.99
CA LYS A 125 -13.66 8.31 -8.38
C LYS A 125 -14.14 9.13 -7.18
N TRP A 126 -14.84 8.49 -6.24
CA TRP A 126 -15.34 9.19 -5.04
C TRP A 126 -14.19 9.77 -4.21
N ILE A 127 -13.11 9.02 -4.01
CA ILE A 127 -11.93 9.49 -3.28
C ILE A 127 -11.33 10.70 -4.00
N PHE A 128 -11.07 10.59 -5.31
CA PHE A 128 -10.51 11.68 -6.11
C PHE A 128 -11.34 12.97 -5.99
N GLU A 129 -12.67 12.86 -6.06
CA GLU A 129 -13.57 14.01 -6.02
C GLU A 129 -13.80 14.57 -4.61
N LYS A 130 -13.69 13.75 -3.56
CA LYS A 130 -14.21 14.09 -2.22
C LYS A 130 -13.22 14.00 -1.08
N TYR A 131 -12.01 13.48 -1.27
CA TYR A 131 -11.08 13.28 -0.16
C TYR A 131 -10.77 14.59 0.59
N ASN A 132 -10.56 15.71 -0.12
CA ASN A 132 -10.20 16.98 0.51
C ASN A 132 -11.39 17.62 1.27
N GLU A 133 -12.62 17.38 0.83
CA GLU A 133 -13.83 17.81 1.55
C GLU A 133 -14.03 16.99 2.83
N LYS A 134 -13.77 15.67 2.77
CA LYS A 134 -14.01 14.74 3.89
C LYS A 134 -12.86 14.70 4.90
N PHE A 135 -11.63 14.86 4.44
CA PHE A 135 -10.41 14.83 5.22
C PHE A 135 -9.55 16.07 4.89
N PRO A 136 -9.99 17.27 5.30
CA PRO A 136 -9.27 18.50 5.00
C PRO A 136 -7.86 18.46 5.59
N GLY A 137 -6.87 18.73 4.75
CA GLY A 137 -5.46 18.73 5.17
C GLY A 137 -4.83 17.35 5.36
N LEU A 138 -5.50 16.26 4.93
CA LEU A 138 -5.02 14.87 5.08
C LEU A 138 -3.56 14.69 4.65
N PHE A 139 -3.17 15.22 3.48
CA PHE A 139 -1.81 15.05 2.99
C PHE A 139 -0.79 15.86 3.79
N LYS A 140 -1.12 17.08 4.19
CA LYS A 140 -0.24 17.89 5.06
C LYS A 140 -0.07 17.26 6.45
N GLU A 141 -1.12 16.59 6.92
CA GLU A 141 -1.12 15.86 8.18
C GLU A 141 -0.22 14.62 8.08
N VAL A 142 -0.36 13.81 7.02
CA VAL A 142 0.27 12.48 6.89
C VAL A 142 1.66 12.51 6.24
N PHE A 143 1.90 13.40 5.28
CA PHE A 143 3.14 13.49 4.49
C PHE A 143 3.93 14.77 4.79
N ASN A 144 5.20 14.83 4.35
CA ASN A 144 6.11 15.97 4.54
C ASN A 144 6.24 16.92 3.35
N PHE A 145 5.47 16.72 2.28
CA PHE A 145 5.47 17.57 1.09
C PHE A 145 5.09 19.05 1.35
#